data_AF-A0A2P2KC45-F1
#
_entry.id   AF-A0A2P2KC45-F1
#
_cell.length_a   1.000
_cell.length_b   1.000
_cell.length_c   1.000
_cell.angle_alpha   90.00
_cell.angle_beta   90.00
_cell.angle_gamma   90.00
#
_symmetry.space_group_name_H-M   'P 1'
#
loop_
_entity.id
_entity.type
_entity.pdbx_description
1 polymer ?
#
loop_
_entity_poly.entity_id
_entity_poly.type
_entity_poly.pdbx_seq_one_letter_code
_entity_poly.pdbx_strand_id
1 'polypeptide(L)'
;MLITYGDPKVRMPHLSRPVYNWKIILHIIPRPGFKRPGGDSSPSTHLEPVPLTEQGLLPADFVMEDPDSHFIYVCKKVVEASGVCDIPTYPLTADVL
;
A
#
# COMPACT_ATOMS: atom_id res chain seq x y z
N MET A 1 2.19 1.44 11.76
CA MET A 1 1.90 1.11 10.35
C MET A 1 0.42 1.29 10.14
N LEU A 2 -0.01 1.92 9.04
CA LEU A 2 -1.42 2.10 8.68
C LEU A 2 -1.68 1.41 7.34
N ILE A 3 -2.73 0.60 7.28
CA ILE A 3 -3.24 0.03 6.02
C ILE A 3 -4.60 0.65 5.73
N THR A 4 -4.81 1.12 4.51
CA THR A 4 -6.09 1.69 4.11
C THR A 4 -6.37 1.43 2.64
N TYR A 5 -7.61 1.73 2.21
CA TYR A 5 -8.14 1.41 0.90
C TYR A 5 -8.76 2.66 0.25
N GLY A 6 -9.01 2.60 -1.06
CA GLY A 6 -9.81 3.58 -1.80
C GLY A 6 -9.10 4.21 -2.99
N ASP A 7 -9.85 4.94 -3.81
CA ASP A 7 -9.36 5.58 -5.03
C ASP A 7 -8.13 6.50 -4.76
N PRO A 8 -7.04 6.41 -5.54
CA PRO A 8 -5.83 7.23 -5.35
C PRO A 8 -6.06 8.73 -5.38
N LYS A 9 -6.92 9.22 -6.27
CA LYS A 9 -7.21 10.66 -6.40
C LYS A 9 -7.89 11.20 -5.15
N VAL A 10 -8.71 10.37 -4.50
CA VAL A 10 -9.40 10.73 -3.25
C VAL A 10 -8.50 10.52 -2.04
N ARG A 11 -7.79 9.39 -1.97
CA ARG A 11 -7.07 8.99 -0.75
C ARG A 11 -5.73 9.69 -0.60
N MET A 12 -4.99 9.87 -1.69
CA MET A 12 -3.62 10.37 -1.63
C MET A 12 -3.48 11.76 -0.97
N PRO A 13 -4.34 12.76 -1.23
CA PRO A 13 -4.27 14.07 -0.58
C PRO A 13 -4.37 14.02 0.97
N HIS A 14 -4.94 12.95 1.51
CA HIS A 14 -5.02 12.75 2.96
C HIS A 14 -3.84 11.96 3.51
N LEU A 15 -3.18 11.12 2.71
CA LEU A 15 -2.06 10.29 3.15
C LEU A 15 -0.71 10.97 2.98
N SER A 16 -0.53 11.74 1.90
CA SER A 16 0.75 12.38 1.53
C SER A 16 1.03 13.70 2.26
N ARG A 17 0.27 14.02 3.33
CA ARG A 17 0.52 15.24 4.10
C ARG A 17 1.91 15.14 4.77
N PRO A 18 2.80 16.13 4.57
CA PRO A 18 4.17 16.08 5.07
C PRO A 18 4.27 15.82 6.59
N VAL A 19 3.33 16.38 7.37
CA VAL A 19 3.26 16.22 8.84
C VAL A 19 3.26 14.77 9.30
N TYR A 20 2.77 13.85 8.48
CA TYR A 20 2.69 12.45 8.87
C TYR A 20 3.98 11.66 8.65
N ASN A 21 4.89 12.17 7.81
CA ASN A 21 6.18 11.52 7.51
C ASN A 21 6.06 10.01 7.18
N TRP A 22 5.09 9.68 6.31
CA TRP A 22 4.86 8.29 5.87
C TRP A 22 5.65 7.98 4.60
N LYS A 23 6.30 6.81 4.57
CA LYS A 23 6.59 6.10 3.32
C LYS A 23 5.33 5.34 2.92
N ILE A 24 4.75 5.70 1.78
CA ILE A 24 3.53 5.10 1.25
C ILE A 24 3.91 4.08 0.17
N ILE A 25 3.38 2.87 0.30
CA ILE A 25 3.53 1.79 -0.69
C ILE A 25 2.13 1.46 -1.18
N LEU A 26 1.90 1.48 -2.50
CA LEU A 26 0.62 1.11 -3.11
C LEU A 26 0.71 -0.31 -3.66
N HIS A 27 -0.31 -1.12 -3.38
CA HIS A 27 -0.58 -2.36 -4.07
C HIS A 27 -1.93 -2.27 -4.79
N ILE A 28 -2.03 -2.89 -5.97
CA ILE A 28 -3.26 -2.96 -6.75
C ILE A 28 -3.59 -4.42 -6.99
N ILE A 29 -4.73 -4.85 -6.48
CA ILE A 29 -5.19 -6.24 -6.62
C ILE A 29 -6.50 -6.21 -7.42
N PRO A 30 -6.59 -6.95 -8.53
CA PRO A 30 -7.83 -7.04 -9.29
C PRO A 30 -8.93 -7.69 -8.45
N ARG A 31 -10.19 -7.52 -8.84
CA ARG A 31 -11.28 -8.17 -8.11
C ARG A 31 -11.16 -9.69 -8.15
N PRO A 32 -11.65 -10.38 -7.10
CA PRO A 32 -11.78 -11.83 -7.13
C PRO A 32 -12.53 -12.30 -8.40
N GLY A 33 -11.93 -13.23 -9.13
CA GLY A 33 -12.51 -13.77 -10.37
C GLY A 33 -12.19 -12.97 -11.64
N PHE A 34 -11.48 -11.85 -11.56
CA PHE A 34 -10.94 -11.17 -12.73
C PHE A 34 -9.94 -12.09 -13.44
N LYS A 35 -10.05 -12.17 -14.78
CA LYS A 35 -9.12 -12.90 -15.63
C LYS A 35 -8.55 -11.92 -16.63
N ARG A 36 -7.22 -11.80 -16.66
CA ARG A 36 -6.54 -11.00 -17.68
C ARG A 36 -6.87 -11.54 -19.07
N PRO A 37 -7.24 -10.68 -20.02
CA PRO A 37 -7.35 -11.08 -21.42
C PRO A 37 -5.96 -11.50 -21.93
N GLY A 38 -5.74 -12.78 -22.22
CA GLY A 38 -4.51 -13.25 -22.88
C GLY A 38 -3.58 -14.18 -22.09
N GLY A 39 -3.90 -14.58 -20.86
CA GLY A 39 -3.17 -15.67 -20.18
C GLY A 39 -2.88 -15.46 -18.71
N ASP A 40 -2.40 -16.54 -18.08
CA ASP A 40 -2.28 -16.77 -16.64
C ASP A 40 -1.59 -15.61 -15.90
N SER A 41 -2.40 -14.85 -15.15
CA SER A 41 -1.91 -13.98 -14.10
C SER A 41 -1.29 -14.84 -13.01
N SER A 42 0.04 -14.89 -12.93
CA SER A 42 0.68 -15.48 -11.76
C SER A 42 0.22 -14.67 -10.53
N PRO A 43 -0.28 -15.33 -9.47
CA PRO A 43 -0.79 -14.64 -8.29
C PRO A 43 0.26 -13.77 -7.61
N SER A 44 1.55 -13.98 -7.90
CA SER A 44 2.67 -13.21 -7.35
C SER A 44 2.77 -11.78 -7.88
N THR A 45 2.38 -11.51 -9.13
CA THR A 45 2.50 -10.15 -9.71
C THR A 45 1.57 -9.12 -9.06
N HIS A 46 0.39 -9.55 -8.60
CA HIS A 46 -0.58 -8.67 -7.92
C HIS A 46 -0.14 -8.21 -6.52
N LEU A 47 0.91 -8.82 -5.96
CA LEU A 47 1.46 -8.45 -4.66
C LEU A 47 2.66 -7.50 -4.78
N GLU A 48 3.12 -7.20 -5.99
CA GLU A 48 4.21 -6.26 -6.19
C GLU A 48 3.76 -4.81 -5.95
N PRO A 49 4.60 -3.98 -5.30
CA PRO A 49 4.32 -2.57 -5.17
C PRO A 49 4.23 -1.87 -6.52
N VAL A 50 3.22 -1.02 -6.68
CA VAL A 50 3.10 -0.14 -7.84
C VAL A 50 3.90 1.14 -7.57
N PRO A 51 4.80 1.55 -8.49
CA PRO A 51 5.54 2.79 -8.33
C PRO A 51 4.57 3.98 -8.35
N LEU A 52 4.82 4.96 -7.48
CA LEU A 52 4.07 6.20 -7.41
C LEU A 52 4.96 7.36 -7.85
N THR A 53 4.37 8.41 -8.41
CA THR A 53 5.05 9.68 -8.66
C THR A 53 5.37 10.39 -7.34
N GLU A 54 6.15 11.47 -7.39
CA GLU A 54 6.45 12.31 -6.22
C GLU A 54 5.18 12.89 -5.57
N GLN A 55 4.11 13.05 -6.35
CA GLN A 55 2.80 13.53 -5.88
C GLN A 55 1.93 12.40 -5.32
N GLY A 56 2.43 11.16 -5.30
CA GLY A 56 1.70 9.97 -4.87
C GLY A 56 0.64 9.50 -5.88
N LEU A 57 0.75 9.90 -7.15
CA LEU A 57 -0.18 9.46 -8.19
C LEU A 57 0.38 8.26 -8.95
N LEU A 58 -0.48 7.57 -9.68
CA LEU A 58 -0.02 6.56 -10.63
C LEU A 58 0.73 7.24 -11.79
N PRO A 59 1.77 6.59 -12.34
CA PRO A 59 2.42 7.03 -13.56
C PRO A 59 1.42 7.21 -14.71
N ALA A 60 1.67 8.17 -15.60
CA ALA A 60 0.74 8.48 -16.70
C ALA A 60 0.63 7.34 -17.73
N ASP A 61 1.66 6.50 -17.82
CA ASP A 61 1.75 5.30 -18.65
C ASP A 61 1.24 4.04 -17.94
N PHE A 62 0.79 4.15 -16.68
CA PHE A 62 0.21 3.03 -15.96
C PHE A 62 -1.14 2.63 -16.58
N VAL A 63 -1.19 1.43 -17.17
CA VAL A 63 -2.41 0.85 -17.73
C VAL A 63 -3.09 -0.02 -16.69
N MET A 64 -4.29 0.39 -16.27
CA MET A 64 -5.13 -0.41 -15.38
C MET A 64 -5.76 -1.57 -16.16
N GLU A 65 -5.59 -2.79 -15.65
CA GLU A 65 -6.14 -3.99 -16.30
C GLU A 65 -7.60 -4.25 -15.89
N ASP A 66 -7.91 -4.11 -14.60
CA ASP A 66 -9.27 -4.18 -14.05
C ASP A 66 -9.63 -2.80 -13.49
N PRO A 67 -10.58 -2.05 -14.08
CA PRO A 67 -10.98 -0.73 -13.60
C PRO A 67 -11.58 -0.77 -12.19
N ASP A 68 -12.04 -1.92 -11.74
CA ASP A 68 -12.61 -2.12 -10.40
C ASP A 68 -11.59 -2.70 -9.40
N SER A 69 -10.29 -2.62 -9.71
CA SER A 69 -9.22 -3.08 -8.83
C SER A 69 -9.27 -2.42 -7.45
N HIS A 70 -8.82 -3.16 -6.45
CA HIS A 70 -8.64 -2.64 -5.10
C HIS A 70 -7.28 -1.96 -4.97
N PHE A 71 -7.30 -0.72 -4.50
CA PHE A 71 -6.10 0.04 -4.13
C PHE A 71 -5.84 -0.11 -2.64
N ILE A 72 -4.67 -0.62 -2.29
CA ILE A 72 -4.26 -0.89 -0.92
C ILE A 72 -3.02 -0.08 -0.60
N TYR A 73 -3.12 0.84 0.34
CA TYR A 73 -2.00 1.67 0.79
C TYR A 73 -1.43 1.11 2.08
N VAL A 74 -0.12 0.89 2.10
CA VAL A 74 0.65 0.56 3.29
C VAL A 74 1.53 1.76 3.65
N CYS A 75 1.16 2.48 4.71
CA CYS A 75 1.87 3.65 5.21
C CYS A 75 2.78 3.23 6.37
N LYS A 76 4.09 3.42 6.20
CA LYS A 76 5.14 3.11 7.19
C LYS A 76 5.80 4.40 7.68
N LYS A 77 5.88 4.59 9.00
CA LYS A 77 6.43 5.84 9.56
C LYS A 77 7.91 5.84 9.23
N VAL A 78 8.40 6.91 8.62
CA VAL A 78 9.84 7.10 8.50
C VAL A 78 10.32 7.55 9.87
N VAL A 79 11.01 6.67 10.58
CA VAL A 79 11.77 7.06 11.76
C VAL A 79 13.11 7.56 11.22
N GLU A 80 13.39 8.84 11.38
CA GLU A 80 14.74 9.34 11.09
C GLU A 80 15.70 8.59 12.00
N ALA A 81 16.78 8.05 11.43
CA ALA A 81 17.78 7.30 12.18
C ALA A 81 18.64 8.26 13.01
N SER A 82 18.04 8.89 14.02
CA SER A 82 18.71 9.56 15.12
C SER A 82 18.48 8.74 16.39
N GLY A 83 19.14 7.58 16.45
CA GLY A 83 19.39 6.83 17.68
C GLY A 83 18.18 6.16 18.36
N VAL A 84 18.20 4.83 18.39
CA VAL A 84 17.31 3.93 19.16
C VAL A 84 15.89 3.81 18.61
N CYS A 85 15.69 2.76 17.80
CA CYS A 85 14.36 2.19 17.59
C CYS A 85 13.93 1.51 18.90
N ASP A 86 13.20 2.23 19.76
CA ASP A 86 12.35 1.57 20.75
C ASP A 86 11.25 0.83 19.99
N ILE A 87 11.51 -0.45 19.72
CA ILE A 87 10.45 -1.40 19.38
C ILE A 87 9.54 -1.41 20.60
N PRO A 88 8.26 -1.02 20.53
CA PRO A 88 7.33 -1.38 21.58
C PRO A 88 7.17 -2.89 21.50
N THR A 89 8.01 -3.61 22.24
CA THR A 89 7.83 -5.02 22.53
C THR A 89 6.57 -5.11 23.38
N TYR A 90 5.41 -5.22 22.74
CA TYR A 90 4.22 -5.68 23.43
C TYR A 90 4.50 -7.13 23.85
N PRO A 91 4.56 -7.46 25.14
CA PRO A 91 4.63 -8.84 25.54
C PRO A 91 3.32 -9.50 25.13
N LEU A 92 3.40 -10.53 24.28
CA LEU A 92 2.34 -11.51 24.12
C LEU A 92 2.24 -12.27 25.44
N THR A 93 1.55 -11.70 26.42
CA THR A 93 1.08 -12.47 27.57
C THR A 93 -0.05 -13.36 27.04
N ALA A 94 0.33 -14.60 26.74
CA ALA A 94 -0.62 -15.70 26.71
C ALA A 94 -1.16 -15.86 28.13
N ASP A 95 -2.35 -15.33 28.38
CA ASP A 95 -3.17 -15.80 29.50
C ASP A 95 -4.30 -16.64 28.95
N VAL A 96 -4.08 -17.94 29.14
CA VAL A 96 -5.06 -19.01 29.22
C VAL A 96 -6.14 -18.62 30.22
N LEU A 97 -7.41 -18.69 29.83
CA LEU A 97 -8.51 -19.20 30.65
C LEU A 97 -9.64 -19.70 29.74
#